data_AF-A0A934ZX44-F1
#
_entry.id   AF-A0A934ZX44-F1
#
_cell.length_a   1.000
_cell.length_b   1.000
_cell.length_c   1.000
_cell.angle_alpha   90.00
_cell.angle_beta   90.00
_cell.angle_gamma   90.00
#
_symmetry.space_group_name_H-M   'P 1'
#
loop_
_entity.id
_entity.type
_entity.pdbx_description
1 polymer ?
#
loop_
_entity_poly.entity_id
_entity_poly.type
_entity_poly.pdbx_seq_one_letter_code
_entity_poly.pdbx_strand_id
1 'polypeptide(L)'
;MRDIDAARPDLMRRALLAGSVAAGGIASFGPAALAATVPTRTAAKDSARLPTDDPAFNVKTLGRLQGDLSGKPVYNYVAGQVFGLVPGDGPAIADYGRLMYRVEGGGMRMSRQRADGAVEERSRGWLFYLDPKTGAYLDEYDNPYTDEKLTVPTFRGGISGSVMTAKGPEYSANFTMESTVFDRPVLLDWRFIDDQVWISRHAFTRWKERSTGFHKTEMTLDCWACRIADVANKKLTMIPSLYSWTSQTEWQSWLKMRGKPGAMLWRNEGVIVKSLDELPRQFVERSNKKLPGALNEPLTWA
;
A
#
# COMPACT_ATOMS: atom_id res chain seq x y z
N MET A 1 -31.50 -4.26 -48.55
CA MET A 1 -32.61 -5.04 -49.15
C MET A 1 -32.36 -6.50 -48.82
N ARG A 2 -33.08 -7.03 -47.82
CA ARG A 2 -33.23 -8.44 -47.41
C ARG A 2 -31.99 -9.33 -47.18
N ASP A 3 -31.98 -10.26 -46.23
CA ASP A 3 -32.72 -10.36 -44.96
C ASP A 3 -31.93 -11.28 -43.99
N ILE A 4 -32.37 -11.31 -42.73
CA ILE A 4 -31.84 -12.15 -41.65
C ILE A 4 -32.52 -13.52 -41.67
N ASP A 5 -31.81 -14.62 -41.34
CA ASP A 5 -32.37 -15.60 -40.41
C ASP A 5 -31.33 -16.50 -39.71
N ALA A 6 -31.73 -17.16 -38.61
CA ALA A 6 -30.86 -17.98 -37.77
C ALA A 6 -31.60 -19.17 -37.10
N ALA A 7 -30.92 -20.31 -36.92
CA ALA A 7 -31.43 -21.40 -36.06
C ALA A 7 -30.32 -22.34 -35.51
N ARG A 8 -30.46 -22.68 -34.22
CA ARG A 8 -30.08 -23.97 -33.59
C ARG A 8 -31.43 -24.74 -33.36
N PRO A 9 -31.56 -25.94 -32.70
CA PRO A 9 -30.57 -26.68 -31.88
C PRO A 9 -30.67 -28.25 -31.87
N ASP A 10 -29.82 -28.84 -31.00
CA ASP A 10 -30.14 -29.92 -30.03
C ASP A 10 -30.12 -31.44 -30.36
N LEU A 11 -30.21 -32.23 -29.27
CA LEU A 11 -30.54 -33.67 -29.12
C LEU A 11 -29.47 -34.77 -29.38
N MET A 12 -28.44 -34.74 -28.52
CA MET A 12 -28.11 -35.85 -27.58
C MET A 12 -29.02 -37.11 -27.58
N ARG A 13 -28.46 -38.34 -27.77
CA ARG A 13 -28.71 -39.56 -26.91
C ARG A 13 -28.01 -40.90 -27.32
N ARG A 14 -27.36 -41.52 -26.31
CA ARG A 14 -27.27 -42.97 -25.93
C ARG A 14 -26.52 -44.03 -26.78
N ALA A 15 -25.36 -44.42 -26.23
CA ALA A 15 -24.73 -45.77 -26.18
C ALA A 15 -23.65 -45.74 -25.06
N LEU A 16 -23.33 -46.72 -24.18
CA LEU A 16 -23.85 -48.07 -23.84
C LEU A 16 -23.71 -49.15 -24.92
N LEU A 17 -23.10 -50.33 -24.72
CA LEU A 17 -22.43 -51.03 -23.57
C LEU A 17 -21.44 -52.08 -24.18
N ALA A 18 -20.42 -52.68 -23.55
CA ALA A 18 -19.83 -52.66 -22.18
C ALA A 18 -18.31 -53.07 -22.27
N GLY A 19 -17.59 -53.21 -21.13
CA GLY A 19 -16.21 -53.73 -21.11
C GLY A 19 -15.65 -54.01 -19.70
N SER A 20 -15.45 -55.29 -19.37
CA SER A 20 -15.18 -55.87 -18.03
C SER A 20 -14.03 -55.30 -17.19
N VAL A 21 -14.30 -55.21 -15.89
CA VAL A 21 -13.43 -54.91 -14.74
C VAL A 21 -12.09 -55.67 -14.70
N ALA A 22 -11.02 -54.96 -14.31
CA ALA A 22 -9.91 -55.50 -13.50
C ALA A 22 -9.56 -54.46 -12.41
N ALA A 23 -9.22 -54.89 -11.20
CA ALA A 23 -9.05 -54.02 -10.03
C ALA A 23 -7.57 -53.78 -9.66
N GLY A 24 -7.20 -52.56 -9.26
CA GLY A 24 -5.80 -52.24 -8.95
C GLY A 24 -5.48 -50.78 -8.60
N GLY A 25 -6.14 -50.20 -7.60
CA GLY A 25 -5.61 -49.07 -6.82
C GLY A 25 -5.16 -47.80 -7.56
N ILE A 26 -6.07 -47.05 -8.17
CA ILE A 26 -5.85 -45.62 -8.45
C ILE A 26 -6.42 -44.81 -7.27
N ALA A 27 -5.59 -43.94 -6.69
CA ALA A 27 -6.04 -43.03 -5.65
C ALA A 27 -7.09 -42.06 -6.23
N SER A 28 -8.32 -42.14 -5.73
CA SER A 28 -9.40 -41.27 -6.17
C SER A 28 -9.14 -39.84 -5.68
N PHE A 29 -8.71 -38.97 -6.60
CA PHE A 29 -8.90 -37.52 -6.48
C PHE A 29 -10.40 -37.23 -6.47
N GLY A 30 -11.06 -37.47 -5.33
CA GLY A 30 -12.39 -36.95 -5.08
C GLY A 30 -12.37 -35.43 -5.24
N PRO A 31 -13.43 -34.81 -5.79
CA PRO A 31 -13.46 -33.36 -5.92
C PRO A 31 -13.35 -32.75 -4.52
N ALA A 32 -12.21 -32.11 -4.25
CA ALA A 32 -12.02 -31.30 -3.07
C ALA A 32 -13.00 -30.13 -3.18
N ALA A 33 -14.19 -30.32 -2.59
CA ALA A 33 -15.20 -29.28 -2.55
C ALA A 33 -14.56 -28.06 -1.87
N LEU A 34 -14.41 -26.98 -2.63
CA LEU A 34 -14.11 -25.66 -2.10
C LEU A 34 -15.31 -25.28 -1.23
N ALA A 35 -15.24 -25.69 0.04
CA ALA A 35 -16.18 -25.31 1.07
C ALA A 35 -16.05 -23.80 1.22
N ALA A 36 -16.95 -23.07 0.56
CA ALA A 36 -17.07 -21.63 0.74
C ALA A 36 -17.22 -21.39 2.24
N THR A 37 -16.23 -20.73 2.84
CA THR A 37 -16.25 -20.40 4.25
C THR A 37 -17.48 -19.53 4.49
N VAL A 38 -18.41 -20.06 5.28
CA VAL A 38 -19.60 -19.30 5.68
C VAL A 38 -19.15 -18.37 6.80
N PRO A 39 -19.28 -17.04 6.64
CA PRO A 39 -18.78 -16.08 7.61
C PRO A 39 -19.37 -16.38 8.98
N THR A 40 -18.50 -16.52 9.99
CA THR A 40 -18.95 -16.91 11.32
C THR A 40 -19.96 -15.89 11.84
N ARG A 41 -21.02 -16.39 12.50
CA ARG A 41 -22.17 -15.56 12.95
C ARG A 41 -21.77 -14.40 13.88
N THR A 42 -20.59 -14.48 14.49
CA THR A 42 -19.97 -13.41 15.28
C THR A 42 -19.39 -12.32 14.39
N ALA A 43 -18.52 -12.67 13.43
CA ALA A 43 -17.88 -11.70 12.54
C ALA A 43 -18.89 -10.91 11.71
N ALA A 44 -19.91 -11.59 11.15
CA ALA A 44 -21.02 -10.95 10.42
C ALA A 44 -21.89 -10.02 11.29
N LYS A 45 -21.88 -10.21 12.62
CA LYS A 45 -22.58 -9.35 13.58
C LYS A 45 -21.74 -8.15 13.99
N ASP A 46 -20.42 -8.29 14.06
CA ASP A 46 -19.51 -7.22 14.47
C ASP A 46 -19.19 -6.27 13.31
N SER A 47 -19.09 -6.75 12.05
CA SER A 47 -18.98 -5.87 10.87
C SER A 47 -20.20 -4.97 10.71
N ALA A 48 -21.41 -5.53 10.83
CA ALA A 48 -22.70 -4.82 10.79
C ALA A 48 -22.94 -3.83 11.97
N ARG A 49 -21.92 -3.61 12.82
CA ARG A 49 -21.93 -2.66 13.95
C ARG A 49 -20.85 -1.59 13.87
N LEU A 50 -19.96 -1.65 12.87
CA LEU A 50 -18.99 -0.60 12.63
C LEU A 50 -19.68 0.54 11.87
N PRO A 51 -19.66 1.80 12.36
CA PRO A 51 -20.22 2.94 11.65
C PRO A 51 -19.25 3.38 10.54
N THR A 52 -19.13 2.57 9.49
CA THR A 52 -18.19 2.75 8.38
C THR A 52 -18.45 3.99 7.54
N ASP A 53 -19.63 4.59 7.69
CA ASP A 53 -20.10 5.83 7.09
C ASP A 53 -19.86 7.09 7.95
N ASP A 54 -19.51 6.94 9.23
CA ASP A 54 -19.16 8.06 10.11
C ASP A 54 -17.71 8.54 9.87
N PRO A 55 -17.48 9.79 9.44
CA PRO A 55 -16.13 10.31 9.26
C PRO A 55 -15.30 10.34 10.56
N ALA A 56 -15.92 10.52 11.74
CA ALA A 56 -15.18 10.53 13.01
C ALA A 56 -14.65 9.13 13.36
N PHE A 57 -15.44 8.08 13.15
CA PHE A 57 -15.00 6.69 13.25
C PHE A 57 -13.91 6.33 12.23
N ASN A 58 -14.02 6.79 10.98
CA ASN A 58 -13.02 6.57 9.94
C ASN A 58 -11.68 7.26 10.29
N VAL A 59 -11.70 8.52 10.72
CA VAL A 59 -10.53 9.26 11.23
C VAL A 59 -9.86 8.52 12.38
N LYS A 60 -10.65 8.10 13.38
CA LYS A 60 -10.14 7.36 14.54
C LYS A 60 -9.57 5.99 14.14
N THR A 61 -10.19 5.30 13.19
CA THR A 61 -9.71 4.01 12.67
C THR A 61 -8.40 4.18 11.94
N LEU A 62 -8.29 5.16 11.03
CA LEU A 62 -7.06 5.48 10.31
C LEU A 62 -5.90 5.74 11.30
N GLY A 63 -6.13 6.53 12.36
CA GLY A 63 -5.13 6.78 13.39
C GLY A 63 -4.65 5.53 14.15
N ARG A 64 -5.48 4.49 14.25
CA ARG A 64 -5.12 3.19 14.86
C ARG A 64 -4.46 2.23 13.85
N LEU A 65 -4.73 2.38 12.56
CA LEU A 65 -4.09 1.63 11.47
C LEU A 65 -2.70 2.17 11.12
N GLN A 66 -2.47 3.46 11.37
CA GLN A 66 -1.24 4.16 11.02
C GLN A 66 -0.30 4.41 12.21
N GLY A 67 -0.77 4.28 13.45
CA GLY A 67 0.06 4.41 14.66
C GLY A 67 -0.67 3.94 15.94
N ASP A 68 -0.11 4.27 17.10
CA ASP A 68 -0.71 3.98 18.41
C ASP A 68 -1.29 5.26 19.02
N LEU A 69 -2.62 5.35 19.11
CA LEU A 69 -3.36 6.50 19.67
C LEU A 69 -3.10 6.79 21.16
N SER A 70 -2.33 5.97 21.86
CA SER A 70 -1.82 6.29 23.21
C SER A 70 -0.68 7.32 23.21
N GLY A 71 -0.22 7.76 22.04
CA GLY A 71 0.92 8.67 21.89
C GLY A 71 2.28 7.99 22.04
N LYS A 72 2.32 6.66 22.13
CA LYS A 72 3.56 5.88 22.12
C LYS A 72 4.18 5.87 20.72
N PRO A 73 5.52 5.92 20.60
CA PRO A 73 6.19 5.59 19.36
C PRO A 73 6.01 4.12 19.02
N VAL A 74 5.76 3.85 17.74
CA VAL A 74 5.82 2.55 17.08
C VAL A 74 6.66 2.69 15.82
N TYR A 75 7.24 1.58 15.34
CA TYR A 75 8.06 1.57 14.14
C TYR A 75 7.28 1.04 12.95
N ASN A 76 7.42 1.68 11.78
CA ASN A 76 6.87 1.17 10.54
C ASN A 76 7.98 0.61 9.65
N TYR A 77 7.69 -0.47 8.94
CA TYR A 77 8.56 -1.04 7.91
C TYR A 77 7.75 -1.30 6.64
N VAL A 78 8.33 -0.98 5.48
CA VAL A 78 7.81 -1.33 4.15
C VAL A 78 8.95 -1.85 3.28
N ALA A 79 8.68 -2.86 2.46
CA ALA A 79 9.56 -3.32 1.41
C ALA A 79 8.77 -3.44 0.10
N GLY A 80 9.42 -3.32 -1.05
CA GLY A 80 8.70 -3.34 -2.32
C GLY A 80 9.51 -3.21 -3.58
N GLN A 81 8.79 -2.94 -4.66
CA GLN A 81 9.26 -2.92 -6.04
C GLN A 81 8.78 -1.66 -6.76
N VAL A 82 9.61 -1.14 -7.66
CA VAL A 82 9.32 0.07 -8.41
C VAL A 82 9.59 -0.17 -9.89
N PHE A 83 8.57 0.03 -10.71
CA PHE A 83 8.54 -0.31 -12.13
C PHE A 83 8.45 0.96 -12.99
N GLY A 84 9.13 0.96 -14.13
CA GLY A 84 9.01 2.01 -15.14
C GLY A 84 7.90 1.70 -16.14
N LEU A 85 7.03 2.68 -16.40
CA LEU A 85 5.95 2.60 -17.38
C LEU A 85 6.14 3.68 -18.44
N VAL A 86 6.70 3.30 -19.59
CA VAL A 86 6.82 4.18 -20.77
C VAL A 86 5.69 3.84 -21.77
N PRO A 87 4.79 4.77 -22.09
CA PRO A 87 3.65 4.54 -22.98
C PRO A 87 3.99 4.73 -24.47
N GLY A 88 3.11 4.26 -25.36
CA GLY A 88 3.24 4.41 -26.81
C GLY A 88 4.30 3.49 -27.39
N ASP A 89 5.07 3.99 -28.38
CA ASP A 89 6.24 3.33 -28.98
C ASP A 89 7.44 3.36 -28.00
N GLY A 90 7.24 2.77 -26.82
CA GLY A 90 8.20 2.72 -25.73
C GLY A 90 9.30 1.66 -25.95
N PRO A 91 9.86 1.08 -24.87
CA PRO A 91 10.78 -0.04 -25.01
C PRO A 91 10.08 -1.26 -25.63
N ALA A 92 10.86 -2.23 -26.10
CA ALA A 92 10.32 -3.52 -26.56
C ALA A 92 9.41 -4.15 -25.50
N ILE A 93 8.40 -4.93 -25.90
CA ILE A 93 7.37 -5.44 -24.98
C ILE A 93 7.91 -6.28 -23.81
N ALA A 94 9.09 -6.91 -23.96
CA ALA A 94 9.80 -7.61 -22.89
C ALA A 94 10.42 -6.70 -21.82
N ASP A 95 10.55 -5.40 -22.11
CA ASP A 95 11.07 -4.32 -21.27
C ASP A 95 9.98 -3.30 -20.85
N TYR A 96 8.72 -3.53 -21.26
CA TYR A 96 7.59 -2.78 -20.71
C TYR A 96 7.32 -3.21 -19.27
N GLY A 97 7.07 -2.26 -18.37
CA GLY A 97 6.91 -2.57 -16.94
C GLY A 97 8.20 -3.03 -16.28
N ARG A 98 9.38 -2.61 -16.79
CA ARG A 98 10.69 -3.02 -16.27
C ARG A 98 10.84 -2.63 -14.80
N LEU A 99 11.22 -3.61 -13.97
CA LEU A 99 11.62 -3.39 -12.58
C LEU A 99 12.89 -2.53 -12.57
N MET A 100 12.76 -1.28 -12.12
CA MET A 100 13.87 -0.33 -11.99
C MET A 100 14.74 -0.73 -10.80
N TYR A 101 14.12 -0.81 -9.63
CA TYR A 101 14.77 -1.14 -8.37
C TYR A 101 13.77 -1.67 -7.35
N ARG A 102 14.30 -2.24 -6.28
CA ARG A 102 13.58 -2.54 -5.05
C ARG A 102 13.73 -1.39 -4.07
N VAL A 103 12.85 -1.32 -3.08
CA VAL A 103 12.92 -0.30 -2.03
C VAL A 103 12.65 -0.92 -0.66
N GLU A 104 13.31 -0.36 0.35
CA GLU A 104 12.98 -0.58 1.75
C GLU A 104 12.82 0.78 2.42
N GLY A 105 11.70 0.98 3.08
CA GLY A 105 11.38 2.18 3.82
C GLY A 105 10.99 1.85 5.24
N GLY A 106 11.16 2.82 6.12
CA GLY A 106 10.80 2.65 7.52
C GLY A 106 11.11 3.86 8.36
N GLY A 107 10.69 3.81 9.61
CA GLY A 107 10.75 4.96 10.49
C GLY A 107 10.02 4.71 11.79
N MET A 108 9.80 5.80 12.52
CA MET A 108 9.05 5.85 13.77
C MET A 108 7.85 6.77 13.60
N ARG A 109 6.71 6.42 14.22
CA ARG A 109 5.45 7.16 14.19
C ARG A 109 4.76 7.11 15.55
N MET A 110 4.09 8.19 15.92
CA MET A 110 3.21 8.26 17.09
C MET A 110 1.96 9.06 16.74
N SER A 111 0.82 8.70 17.32
CA SER A 111 -0.49 9.29 16.98
C SER A 111 -1.26 9.59 18.27
N ARG A 112 -2.11 10.63 18.27
CA ARG A 112 -2.99 10.98 19.39
C ARG A 112 -4.33 11.48 18.88
N GLN A 113 -5.42 11.19 19.59
CA GLN A 113 -6.70 11.83 19.31
C GLN A 113 -6.82 13.15 20.08
N ARG A 114 -7.05 14.25 19.37
CA ARG A 114 -7.35 15.58 19.91
C ARG A 114 -8.76 15.61 20.50
N ALA A 115 -9.04 16.60 21.37
CA ALA A 115 -10.33 16.76 22.03
C ALA A 115 -11.49 17.07 21.06
N ASP A 116 -11.18 17.66 19.90
CA ASP A 116 -12.08 17.89 18.77
C ASP A 116 -12.37 16.62 17.92
N GLY A 117 -11.78 15.47 18.30
CA GLY A 117 -11.92 14.19 17.62
C GLY A 117 -10.93 13.95 16.48
N ALA A 118 -10.17 14.96 16.04
CA ALA A 118 -9.14 14.80 15.01
C ALA A 118 -8.00 13.88 15.49
N VAL A 119 -7.33 13.21 14.57
CA VAL A 119 -6.08 12.47 14.87
C VAL A 119 -4.90 13.34 14.47
N GLU A 120 -4.05 13.66 15.44
CA GLU A 120 -2.75 14.28 15.21
C GLU A 120 -1.66 13.23 15.27
N GLU A 121 -0.65 13.36 14.39
CA GLU A 121 0.47 12.43 14.31
C GLU A 121 1.81 13.14 14.24
N ARG A 122 2.87 12.40 14.58
CA ARG A 122 4.26 12.73 14.24
C ARG A 122 4.91 11.50 13.65
N SER A 123 5.74 11.69 12.62
CA SER A 123 6.55 10.61 12.07
C SER A 123 7.91 11.12 11.61
N ARG A 124 8.90 10.22 11.59
CA ARG A 124 10.19 10.42 10.91
C ARG A 124 10.57 9.10 10.26
N GLY A 125 10.84 9.12 8.96
CA GLY A 125 11.21 7.93 8.21
C GLY A 125 12.04 8.25 6.98
N TRP A 126 12.55 7.20 6.35
CA TRP A 126 13.41 7.26 5.18
C TRP A 126 13.15 6.07 4.27
N LEU A 127 13.69 6.14 3.06
CA LEU A 127 13.64 5.07 2.08
C LEU A 127 15.02 4.90 1.42
N PHE A 128 15.43 3.64 1.30
CA PHE A 128 16.60 3.18 0.58
C PHE A 128 16.18 2.46 -0.70
N TYR A 129 17.06 2.53 -1.70
CA TYR A 129 16.92 1.85 -2.98
C TYR A 129 17.85 0.63 -2.99
N LEU A 130 17.40 -0.46 -3.59
CA LEU A 130 18.08 -1.76 -3.60
C LEU A 130 18.11 -2.30 -5.04
N ASP A 131 19.21 -2.96 -5.40
CA ASP A 131 19.41 -3.55 -6.71
C ASP A 131 18.29 -4.56 -7.03
N PRO A 132 17.65 -4.49 -8.21
CA PRO A 132 16.47 -5.31 -8.52
C PRO A 132 16.74 -6.83 -8.55
N LYS A 133 18.00 -7.25 -8.78
CA LYS A 133 18.40 -8.65 -8.95
C LYS A 133 18.98 -9.27 -7.68
N THR A 134 19.84 -8.54 -6.98
CA THR A 134 20.65 -9.01 -5.85
C THR A 134 20.12 -8.55 -4.49
N GLY A 135 19.30 -7.50 -4.44
CA GLY A 135 18.85 -6.90 -3.19
C GLY A 135 19.93 -6.12 -2.42
N ALA A 136 21.09 -5.84 -3.02
CA ALA A 136 22.10 -5.00 -2.38
C ALA A 136 21.63 -3.53 -2.31
N TYR A 137 21.80 -2.85 -1.17
CA TYR A 137 21.49 -1.42 -1.08
C TYR A 137 22.36 -0.59 -2.02
N LEU A 138 21.72 0.23 -2.85
CA LEU A 138 22.36 1.05 -3.85
C LEU A 138 22.93 2.35 -3.27
N ASP A 139 24.14 2.69 -3.71
CA ASP A 139 24.75 4.01 -3.58
C ASP A 139 24.96 4.70 -4.95
N GLU A 140 25.01 3.90 -6.02
CA GLU A 140 24.94 4.30 -7.42
C GLU A 140 23.89 3.42 -8.13
N TYR A 141 23.34 3.88 -9.27
CA TYR A 141 22.33 3.17 -10.05
C TYR A 141 22.50 3.47 -11.55
N ASP A 142 22.62 2.43 -12.37
CA ASP A 142 22.66 2.54 -13.83
C ASP A 142 21.22 2.54 -14.37
N ASN A 143 20.77 3.65 -14.96
CA ASN A 143 19.38 3.83 -15.36
C ASN A 143 19.09 3.13 -16.71
N PRO A 144 18.24 2.09 -16.75
CA PRO A 144 17.99 1.28 -17.95
C PRO A 144 17.19 1.98 -19.06
N TYR A 145 16.79 3.24 -18.88
CA TYR A 145 16.11 4.06 -19.90
C TYR A 145 16.95 5.25 -20.39
N THR A 146 18.19 5.40 -19.90
CA THR A 146 19.11 6.47 -20.32
C THR A 146 20.57 6.02 -20.44
N ASP A 147 20.90 4.82 -19.95
CA ASP A 147 22.27 4.30 -19.77
C ASP A 147 23.18 5.24 -18.97
N GLU A 148 22.58 6.16 -18.20
CA GLU A 148 23.31 7.04 -17.27
C GLU A 148 23.53 6.35 -15.92
N LYS A 149 24.77 6.40 -15.44
CA LYS A 149 25.09 6.11 -14.04
C LYS A 149 24.74 7.29 -13.14
N LEU A 150 23.95 7.04 -12.10
CA LEU A 150 23.35 8.06 -11.22
C LEU A 150 23.72 7.82 -9.76
N THR A 151 24.03 8.89 -9.02
CA THR A 151 24.17 8.81 -7.55
C THR A 151 22.80 8.62 -6.91
N VAL A 152 22.66 7.62 -6.04
CA VAL A 152 21.37 7.31 -5.40
C VAL A 152 21.17 8.20 -4.15
N PRO A 153 20.08 8.98 -4.08
CA PRO A 153 19.78 9.77 -2.89
C PRO A 153 19.29 8.87 -1.75
N THR A 154 19.64 9.21 -0.51
CA THR A 154 18.88 8.72 0.66
C THR A 154 17.64 9.59 0.81
N PHE A 155 16.44 9.03 0.59
CA PHE A 155 15.22 9.77 0.85
C PHE A 155 15.03 9.88 2.36
N ARG A 156 15.01 11.10 2.90
CA ARG A 156 14.77 11.38 4.32
C ARG A 156 13.55 12.27 4.47
N GLY A 157 12.48 11.73 5.05
CA GLY A 157 11.48 12.56 5.71
C GLY A 157 12.11 13.21 6.95
N GLY A 158 11.90 14.52 7.11
CA GLY A 158 12.09 15.17 8.41
C GLY A 158 11.08 14.65 9.42
N ILE A 159 11.05 15.23 10.63
CA ILE A 159 9.89 15.05 11.51
C ILE A 159 8.70 15.74 10.84
N SER A 160 7.77 14.96 10.31
CA SER A 160 6.52 15.43 9.73
C SER A 160 5.40 15.36 10.76
N GLY A 161 4.53 16.37 10.75
CA GLY A 161 3.27 16.34 11.48
C GLY A 161 2.10 16.33 10.50
N SER A 162 1.08 15.55 10.81
CA SER A 162 -0.21 15.52 10.12
C SER A 162 -1.33 15.66 11.14
N VAL A 163 -2.42 16.32 10.76
CA VAL A 163 -3.70 16.23 11.48
C VAL A 163 -4.75 15.79 10.48
N MET A 164 -5.48 14.72 10.81
CA MET A 164 -6.63 14.25 10.05
C MET A 164 -7.91 14.59 10.80
N THR A 165 -8.79 15.37 10.19
CA THR A 165 -10.08 15.78 10.75
C THR A 165 -11.22 15.05 10.06
N ALA A 166 -12.44 15.14 10.60
CA ALA A 166 -13.64 14.63 9.94
C ALA A 166 -13.94 15.30 8.57
N LYS A 167 -13.24 16.39 8.21
CA LYS A 167 -13.34 17.13 6.93
C LYS A 167 -12.11 16.99 6.02
N GLY A 168 -11.23 16.03 6.32
CA GLY A 168 -9.98 15.81 5.58
C GLY A 168 -8.74 16.25 6.38
N PRO A 169 -7.55 16.19 5.78
CA PRO A 169 -6.31 16.56 6.44
C PRO A 169 -6.15 18.08 6.56
N GLU A 170 -5.78 18.56 7.75
CA GLU A 170 -5.15 19.89 7.88
C GLU A 170 -3.77 19.80 7.21
N TYR A 171 -3.46 20.71 6.27
CA TYR A 171 -2.14 20.80 5.65
C TYR A 171 -1.58 22.22 5.76
N SER A 172 -0.30 22.32 6.09
CA SER A 172 0.45 23.57 6.04
C SER A 172 1.63 23.38 5.09
N ALA A 173 1.41 23.73 3.82
CA ALA A 173 2.40 23.56 2.76
C ALA A 173 3.00 24.91 2.37
N ASN A 174 4.34 24.99 2.32
CA ASN A 174 5.07 26.16 1.81
C ASN A 174 5.29 26.10 0.28
N PHE A 175 4.35 25.45 -0.41
CA PHE A 175 4.25 25.25 -1.86
C PHE A 175 2.78 25.00 -2.23
N THR A 176 2.38 25.31 -3.47
CA THR A 176 1.02 25.04 -3.96
C THR A 176 0.81 23.53 -4.12
N MET A 177 -0.27 23.03 -3.51
CA MET A 177 -0.69 21.64 -3.54
C MET A 177 -2.21 21.54 -3.68
N GLU A 178 -2.67 20.58 -4.47
CA GLU A 178 -4.07 20.24 -4.72
C GLU A 178 -4.22 18.73 -4.46
N SER A 179 -5.30 18.29 -3.80
CA SER A 179 -5.54 16.87 -3.56
C SER A 179 -7.03 16.53 -3.52
N THR A 180 -7.39 15.33 -3.98
CA THR A 180 -8.79 14.85 -4.00
C THR A 180 -9.37 14.54 -2.62
N VAL A 181 -8.59 14.71 -1.54
CA VAL A 181 -9.01 14.49 -0.14
C VAL A 181 -9.11 15.78 0.69
N PHE A 182 -8.78 16.95 0.12
CA PHE A 182 -8.96 18.24 0.82
C PHE A 182 -10.45 18.62 0.86
N ASP A 183 -10.86 19.23 1.98
CA ASP A 183 -12.21 19.74 2.25
C ASP A 183 -13.34 18.71 2.02
N ARG A 184 -13.07 17.43 2.31
CA ARG A 184 -13.99 16.30 2.09
C ARG A 184 -14.07 15.38 3.30
N PRO A 185 -15.24 14.79 3.60
CA PRO A 185 -15.38 13.77 4.64
C PRO A 185 -14.37 12.63 4.48
N VAL A 186 -13.68 12.28 5.56
CA VAL A 186 -12.76 11.13 5.57
C VAL A 186 -13.58 9.86 5.64
N LEU A 187 -13.79 9.22 4.50
CA LEU A 187 -14.41 7.91 4.38
C LEU A 187 -13.35 6.94 3.84
N LEU A 188 -13.26 5.75 4.44
CA LEU A 188 -12.42 4.66 3.98
C LEU A 188 -13.28 3.68 3.16
N ASP A 189 -12.67 2.95 2.23
CA ASP A 189 -13.31 1.86 1.49
C ASP A 189 -13.23 0.57 2.31
N TRP A 190 -14.38 0.02 2.72
CA TRP A 190 -14.47 -1.17 3.59
C TRP A 190 -14.88 -2.42 2.80
N ARG A 191 -14.13 -3.51 2.91
CA ARG A 191 -14.45 -4.82 2.32
C ARG A 191 -14.28 -5.93 3.35
N PHE A 192 -15.42 -6.49 3.80
CA PHE A 192 -15.48 -7.55 4.81
C PHE A 192 -15.48 -8.93 4.14
N ILE A 193 -14.64 -9.86 4.61
CA ILE A 193 -14.59 -11.26 4.17
C ILE A 193 -14.32 -12.12 5.40
N ASP A 194 -15.25 -13.03 5.74
CA ASP A 194 -15.23 -13.84 6.97
C ASP A 194 -14.96 -13.02 8.25
N ASP A 195 -13.84 -13.26 8.95
CA ASP A 195 -13.44 -12.50 10.14
C ASP A 195 -12.46 -11.35 9.84
N GLN A 196 -12.11 -11.16 8.57
CA GLN A 196 -11.16 -10.16 8.07
C GLN A 196 -11.87 -8.96 7.45
N VAL A 197 -11.16 -7.84 7.41
CA VAL A 197 -11.55 -6.64 6.68
C VAL A 197 -10.35 -6.00 5.99
N TRP A 198 -10.54 -5.68 4.71
CA TRP A 198 -9.67 -4.79 3.95
C TRP A 198 -10.24 -3.37 4.05
N ILE A 199 -9.45 -2.46 4.60
CA ILE A 199 -9.77 -1.05 4.78
C ILE A 199 -8.84 -0.28 3.87
N SER A 200 -9.36 0.50 2.93
CA SER A 200 -8.55 1.19 1.92
C SER A 200 -8.85 2.69 1.86
N ARG A 201 -7.97 3.47 1.25
CA ARG A 201 -8.24 4.85 0.83
C ARG A 201 -7.38 5.18 -0.39
N HIS A 202 -7.75 6.24 -1.09
CA HIS A 202 -6.98 6.73 -2.23
C HIS A 202 -6.92 8.26 -2.25
N ALA A 203 -5.83 8.80 -2.79
CA ALA A 203 -5.67 10.24 -2.99
C ALA A 203 -4.87 10.52 -4.27
N PHE A 204 -5.41 11.37 -5.13
CA PHE A 204 -4.69 11.97 -6.25
C PHE A 204 -4.23 13.36 -5.82
N THR A 205 -2.92 13.62 -5.86
CA THR A 205 -2.30 14.86 -5.40
C THR A 205 -1.44 15.46 -6.51
N ARG A 206 -1.57 16.76 -6.73
CA ARG A 206 -0.70 17.56 -7.60
C ARG A 206 -0.02 18.63 -6.78
N TRP A 207 1.28 18.86 -6.98
CA TRP A 207 2.00 19.93 -6.29
C TRP A 207 3.11 20.51 -7.16
N LYS A 208 3.58 21.70 -6.81
CA LYS A 208 4.75 22.33 -7.45
C LYS A 208 6.02 21.96 -6.68
N GLU A 209 6.88 21.13 -7.27
CA GLU A 209 8.15 20.69 -6.70
C GLU A 209 9.12 21.87 -6.56
N ARG A 210 9.50 22.24 -5.33
CA ARG A 210 10.32 23.44 -5.06
C ARG A 210 11.69 23.42 -5.74
N SER A 211 12.35 22.26 -5.81
CA SER A 211 13.71 22.11 -6.36
C SER A 211 13.80 22.27 -7.87
N THR A 212 12.71 22.04 -8.60
CA THR A 212 12.67 22.11 -10.07
C THR A 212 11.72 23.18 -10.60
N GLY A 213 10.73 23.60 -9.81
CA GLY A 213 9.73 24.60 -10.17
C GLY A 213 8.54 24.06 -10.97
N PHE A 214 8.45 22.74 -11.19
CA PHE A 214 7.42 22.13 -12.04
C PHE A 214 6.35 21.36 -11.25
N HIS A 215 5.23 21.08 -11.91
CA HIS A 215 4.22 20.20 -11.34
C HIS A 215 4.72 18.75 -11.26
N LYS A 216 4.39 18.09 -10.15
CA LYS A 216 4.44 16.64 -9.95
C LYS A 216 3.03 16.15 -9.69
N THR A 217 2.79 14.87 -10.01
CA THR A 217 1.56 14.16 -9.66
C THR A 217 1.88 12.85 -8.95
N GLU A 218 1.02 12.48 -8.02
CA GLU A 218 1.01 11.19 -7.36
C GLU A 218 -0.44 10.72 -7.16
N MET A 219 -0.70 9.46 -7.48
CA MET A 219 -1.90 8.73 -7.07
C MET A 219 -1.48 7.68 -6.04
N THR A 220 -1.99 7.77 -4.81
CA THR A 220 -1.77 6.76 -3.76
C THR A 220 -2.99 5.86 -3.60
N LEU A 221 -2.74 4.57 -3.34
CA LEU A 221 -3.68 3.55 -2.90
C LEU A 221 -3.14 2.91 -1.63
N ASP A 222 -3.68 3.29 -0.48
CA ASP A 222 -3.40 2.64 0.81
C ASP A 222 -4.40 1.51 1.06
N CYS A 223 -3.94 0.38 1.58
CA CYS A 223 -4.81 -0.72 2.01
C CYS A 223 -4.26 -1.45 3.24
N TRP A 224 -5.11 -1.65 4.26
CA TRP A 224 -4.83 -2.44 5.45
C TRP A 224 -5.72 -3.68 5.51
N ALA A 225 -5.14 -4.84 5.77
CA ALA A 225 -5.86 -6.08 6.09
C ALA A 225 -5.73 -6.38 7.60
N CYS A 226 -6.86 -6.56 8.28
CA CYS A 226 -6.92 -6.83 9.72
C CYS A 226 -8.20 -7.57 10.12
N ARG A 227 -8.27 -8.06 11.37
CA ARG A 227 -9.47 -8.74 11.89
C ARG A 227 -10.54 -7.73 12.27
N ILE A 228 -11.80 -8.01 11.93
CA ILE A 228 -12.98 -7.22 12.30
C ILE A 228 -13.04 -6.99 13.82
N ALA A 229 -12.70 -8.02 14.60
CA ALA A 229 -12.67 -7.96 16.07
C ALA A 229 -11.67 -6.93 16.63
N ASP A 230 -10.52 -6.72 15.99
CA ASP A 230 -9.53 -5.73 16.45
C ASP A 230 -9.98 -4.29 16.12
N VAL A 231 -10.65 -4.10 14.98
CA VAL A 231 -11.31 -2.82 14.65
C VAL A 231 -12.41 -2.51 15.65
N ALA A 232 -13.29 -3.47 15.96
CA ALA A 232 -14.37 -3.32 16.92
C ALA A 232 -13.89 -3.11 18.38
N ASN A 233 -12.70 -3.59 18.73
CA ASN A 233 -12.16 -3.53 20.08
C ASN A 233 -11.72 -2.10 20.47
N LYS A 234 -12.63 -1.37 21.12
CA LYS A 234 -12.42 -0.01 21.64
C LYS A 234 -11.25 0.15 22.64
N LYS A 235 -10.65 -0.95 23.15
CA LYS A 235 -9.47 -0.91 24.04
C LYS A 235 -8.14 -0.89 23.28
N LEU A 236 -8.11 -1.25 22.00
CA LEU A 236 -6.90 -1.25 21.18
C LEU A 236 -6.60 0.14 20.62
N THR A 237 -5.53 0.78 21.09
CA THR A 237 -5.06 2.09 20.59
C THR A 237 -4.32 2.00 19.26
N MET A 238 -3.87 0.80 18.88
CA MET A 238 -3.33 0.43 17.56
C MET A 238 -4.04 -0.84 17.08
N ILE A 239 -4.36 -0.94 15.78
CA ILE A 239 -4.94 -2.14 15.16
C ILE A 239 -3.80 -2.95 14.51
N PRO A 240 -3.54 -4.20 14.94
CA PRO A 240 -2.64 -5.10 14.23
C PRO A 240 -3.14 -5.32 12.81
N SER A 241 -2.31 -5.00 11.82
CA SER A 241 -2.68 -5.05 10.41
C SER A 241 -1.47 -5.35 9.51
N LEU A 242 -1.74 -6.02 8.39
CA LEU A 242 -0.82 -6.01 7.24
C LEU A 242 -1.16 -4.79 6.39
N TYR A 243 -0.14 -4.03 5.99
CA TYR A 243 -0.30 -2.86 5.14
C TYR A 243 0.22 -3.14 3.73
N SER A 244 -0.42 -2.55 2.73
CA SER A 244 0.18 -2.43 1.42
C SER A 244 -0.17 -1.09 0.77
N TRP A 245 0.75 -0.63 -0.07
CA TRP A 245 0.71 0.66 -0.73
C TRP A 245 1.04 0.46 -2.20
N THR A 246 0.16 0.96 -3.06
CA THR A 246 0.45 1.11 -4.48
C THR A 246 0.45 2.61 -4.80
N SER A 247 1.45 3.10 -5.53
CA SER A 247 1.48 4.49 -5.97
C SER A 247 1.86 4.62 -7.43
N GLN A 248 1.22 5.53 -8.16
CA GLN A 248 1.66 5.97 -9.48
C GLN A 248 2.21 7.39 -9.38
N THR A 249 3.48 7.59 -9.71
CA THR A 249 4.14 8.89 -9.69
C THR A 249 4.67 9.30 -11.06
N GLU A 250 4.88 10.60 -11.26
CA GLU A 250 5.89 11.11 -12.19
C GLU A 250 7.26 10.44 -11.98
N TRP A 251 8.16 10.50 -12.98
CA TRP A 251 9.55 10.10 -12.81
C TRP A 251 10.20 10.84 -11.62
N GLN A 252 10.86 10.11 -10.72
CA GLN A 252 11.61 10.72 -9.62
C GLN A 252 12.75 11.60 -10.16
N SER A 253 12.89 12.80 -9.60
CA SER A 253 13.74 13.85 -10.19
C SER A 253 15.23 13.52 -10.23
N TRP A 254 15.70 12.59 -9.39
CA TRP A 254 17.09 12.09 -9.43
C TRP A 254 17.39 11.14 -10.60
N LEU A 255 16.35 10.55 -11.23
CA LEU A 255 16.50 9.68 -12.40
C LEU A 255 16.84 10.43 -13.70
N LYS A 256 16.83 11.77 -13.68
CA LYS A 256 17.03 12.67 -14.83
C LYS A 256 16.08 12.48 -16.02
N MET A 257 15.13 11.53 -15.99
CA MET A 257 14.13 11.26 -17.03
C MET A 257 13.05 12.36 -17.18
N ARG A 258 13.38 13.61 -16.82
CA ARG A 258 12.48 14.76 -16.92
C ARG A 258 12.08 15.00 -18.38
N GLY A 259 10.78 15.09 -18.64
CA GLY A 259 10.24 15.33 -19.98
C GLY A 259 10.26 14.12 -20.91
N LYS A 260 10.84 12.98 -20.50
CA LYS A 260 10.54 11.70 -21.17
C LYS A 260 9.12 11.28 -20.80
N PRO A 261 8.31 10.74 -21.74
CA PRO A 261 6.99 10.22 -21.41
C PRO A 261 7.11 9.05 -20.44
N GLY A 262 6.14 8.93 -19.52
CA GLY A 262 6.00 7.79 -18.64
C GLY A 262 5.77 8.14 -17.17
N ALA A 263 5.59 7.08 -16.38
CA ALA A 263 5.31 7.12 -14.96
C ALA A 263 6.04 5.99 -14.25
N MET A 264 6.07 6.05 -12.93
CA MET A 264 6.59 5.01 -12.06
C MET A 264 5.44 4.35 -11.31
N LEU A 265 5.38 3.02 -11.34
CA LEU A 265 4.45 2.24 -10.52
C LEU A 265 5.22 1.66 -9.34
N TRP A 266 4.81 2.05 -8.14
CA TRP A 266 5.33 1.57 -6.87
C TRP A 266 4.38 0.51 -6.31
N ARG A 267 4.93 -0.59 -5.80
CA ARG A 267 4.18 -1.58 -5.02
C ARG A 267 5.01 -1.98 -3.80
N ASN A 268 4.50 -1.64 -2.62
CA ASN A 268 5.12 -1.95 -1.33
C ASN A 268 4.14 -2.70 -0.41
N GLU A 269 4.69 -3.58 0.40
CA GLU A 269 4.03 -4.28 1.51
C GLU A 269 4.73 -3.93 2.83
N GLY A 270 4.02 -3.95 3.95
CA GLY A 270 4.60 -3.54 5.22
C GLY A 270 3.77 -3.85 6.46
N VAL A 271 4.34 -3.48 7.61
CA VAL A 271 3.79 -3.71 8.95
C VAL A 271 4.15 -2.57 9.89
N ILE A 272 3.42 -2.46 11.00
CA ILE A 272 3.82 -1.70 12.18
C ILE A 272 4.29 -2.69 13.25
N VAL A 273 5.47 -2.44 13.80
CA VAL A 273 6.08 -3.19 14.90
C VAL A 273 6.29 -2.26 16.10
N LYS A 274 6.45 -2.81 17.30
CA LYS A 274 6.44 -2.02 18.55
C LYS A 274 7.82 -1.53 18.97
N SER A 275 8.87 -2.16 18.44
CA SER A 275 10.25 -2.01 18.89
C SER A 275 11.25 -1.99 17.73
N LEU A 276 12.46 -1.54 18.02
CA LEU A 276 13.54 -1.40 17.04
C LEU A 276 14.13 -2.76 16.63
N ASP A 277 14.12 -3.73 17.54
CA ASP A 277 14.60 -5.10 17.35
C ASP A 277 13.65 -6.00 16.54
N GLU A 278 12.39 -5.58 16.37
CA GLU A 278 11.46 -6.19 15.40
C GLU A 278 11.73 -5.75 13.93
N LEU A 279 12.58 -4.74 13.69
CA LEU A 279 12.93 -4.31 12.32
C LEU A 279 14.01 -5.21 11.70
N PRO A 280 13.99 -5.42 10.36
CA PRO A 280 15.03 -6.19 9.68
C PRO A 280 16.43 -5.64 9.94
N ARG A 281 17.33 -6.51 10.43
CA ARG A 281 18.68 -6.14 10.86
C ARG A 281 19.47 -5.35 9.79
N GLN A 282 19.39 -5.76 8.53
CA GLN A 282 20.10 -5.10 7.43
C GLN A 282 19.62 -3.66 7.20
N PHE A 283 18.31 -3.41 7.37
CA PHE A 283 17.71 -2.08 7.31
C PHE A 283 18.22 -1.21 8.46
N VAL A 284 18.26 -1.74 9.69
CA VAL A 284 18.81 -1.04 10.87
C VAL A 284 20.30 -0.71 10.70
N GLU A 285 21.09 -1.63 10.12
CA GLU A 285 22.51 -1.41 9.80
C GLU A 285 22.69 -0.34 8.70
N ARG A 286 21.89 -0.36 7.63
CA ARG A 286 21.89 0.66 6.56
C ARG A 286 21.44 2.03 7.09
N SER A 287 20.42 2.07 7.95
CA SER A 287 19.99 3.26 8.67
C SER A 287 21.11 3.86 9.51
N ASN A 288 21.76 3.08 10.37
CA ASN A 288 22.85 3.59 11.20
C ASN A 288 24.07 4.04 10.36
N LYS A 289 24.34 3.41 9.21
CA LYS A 289 25.40 3.84 8.27
C LYS A 289 25.08 5.16 7.55
N LYS A 290 23.81 5.43 7.22
CA LYS A 290 23.39 6.60 6.42
C LYS A 290 22.86 7.77 7.24
N LEU A 291 22.24 7.50 8.38
CA LEU A 291 21.57 8.43 9.27
C LEU A 291 21.83 8.01 10.75
N PRO A 292 23.07 8.16 11.27
CA PRO A 292 23.43 7.70 12.60
C PRO A 292 22.46 8.21 13.68
N GLY A 293 21.96 7.30 14.52
CA GLY A 293 21.04 7.63 15.62
C GLY A 293 19.59 7.93 15.22
N ALA A 294 19.24 8.06 13.94
CA ALA A 294 17.90 8.48 13.50
C ALA A 294 16.77 7.47 13.78
N LEU A 295 17.08 6.24 14.19
CA LEU A 295 16.12 5.26 14.72
C LEU A 295 15.82 5.43 16.23
N ASN A 296 16.67 6.14 16.96
CA ASN A 296 16.61 6.28 18.43
C ASN A 296 16.24 7.71 18.89
N GLU A 297 16.47 8.73 18.05
CA GLU A 297 16.04 10.11 18.30
C GLU A 297 14.52 10.15 18.57
N PRO A 298 14.03 10.61 19.74
CA PRO A 298 12.61 10.57 20.06
C PRO A 298 11.78 11.44 19.10
N LEU A 299 10.50 11.09 18.93
CA LEU A 299 9.52 12.01 18.35
C LEU A 299 8.96 12.92 19.45
N THR A 300 8.82 14.20 19.15
CA THR A 300 8.21 15.18 20.05
C THR A 300 6.92 15.71 19.46
N TRP A 301 5.93 15.99 20.31
CA TRP A 301 4.82 16.86 19.95
C TRP A 301 5.34 18.30 19.76
N ALA A 302 4.55 19.10 19.05
CA ALA A 302 4.70 20.56 19.03
C ALA A 302 3.62 21.17 19.93
#